data_AF-A0A2K9PIM0-F1
#
_entry.id   AF-A0A2K9PIM0-F1
#
_cell.length_a   1.000
_cell.length_b   1.000
_cell.length_c   1.000
_cell.angle_alpha   90.00
_cell.angle_beta   90.00
_cell.angle_gamma   90.00
#
_symmetry.space_group_name_H-M   'P 1'
#
loop_
_entity.id
_entity.type
_entity.pdbx_description
1 polymer ?
#
loop_
_entity_poly.entity_id
_entity_poly.type
_entity_poly.pdbx_seq_one_letter_code
_entity_poly.pdbx_strand_id
1 'polypeptide(L)'
;MRNLIRRRHAEWSDTTFGNVGPVGPLKHLSKEALEAAAEPDDLSEWADMQFLLWDAQRRAGICDGEITAAMEEKLKVNMARLWPEPKDGEPRLHIKEAGNSPVIQDAWVACSERMPEGMVDVITSNGVDTGKGWWDGDNWKEWHKYDAVPGKITHWMPLPAAPQQEVKS
;
A
#
# COMPACT_ATOMS: atom_id res chain seq x y z
N MET A 1 10.38 33.85 -4.21
CA MET A 1 11.62 33.09 -4.53
C MET A 1 11.35 31.60 -4.80
N ARG A 2 10.73 30.84 -3.89
CA ARG A 2 10.42 29.40 -4.06
C ARG A 2 9.71 29.03 -5.37
N ASN A 3 8.63 29.74 -5.72
CA ASN A 3 7.90 29.50 -6.98
C ASN A 3 8.73 29.83 -8.25
N LEU A 4 9.72 30.72 -8.14
CA LEU A 4 10.63 30.99 -9.25
C LEU A 4 11.60 29.81 -9.44
N ILE A 5 12.16 29.29 -8.35
CA ILE A 5 13.03 28.11 -8.37
C ILE A 5 12.29 26.90 -8.94
N ARG A 6 11.06 26.63 -8.46
CA ARG A 6 10.22 25.52 -8.95
C ARG A 6 9.94 25.61 -10.46
N ARG A 7 9.66 26.82 -10.99
CA ARG A 7 9.45 27.03 -12.43
C ARG A 7 10.72 26.79 -13.24
N ARG A 8 11.86 27.36 -12.82
CA ARG A 8 13.15 27.15 -13.49
C ARG A 8 13.55 25.68 -13.51
N HIS A 9 13.31 24.98 -12.41
CA HIS A 9 13.54 23.54 -12.33
C HIS A 9 12.66 22.77 -13.32
N ALA A 10 11.37 23.10 -13.41
CA ALA A 10 10.46 22.47 -14.37
C ALA A 10 10.91 22.72 -15.83
N GLU A 11 11.26 23.95 -16.17
CA GLU A 11 11.76 24.33 -17.51
C GLU A 11 13.05 23.57 -17.89
N TRP A 12 13.99 23.47 -16.96
CA TRP A 12 15.22 22.69 -17.13
C TRP A 12 14.90 21.20 -17.29
N SER A 13 14.09 20.63 -16.40
CA SER A 13 13.72 19.21 -16.43
C SER A 13 13.00 18.82 -17.73
N ASP A 14 12.13 19.67 -18.25
CA ASP A 14 11.47 19.45 -19.54
C ASP A 14 12.45 19.54 -20.71
N THR A 15 13.40 20.47 -20.66
CA THR A 15 14.44 20.61 -21.69
C THR A 15 15.41 19.41 -21.70
N THR A 16 15.79 18.92 -20.51
CA THR A 16 16.78 17.86 -20.37
C THR A 16 16.20 16.46 -20.59
N PHE A 17 15.02 16.18 -20.03
CA PHE A 17 14.45 14.83 -20.01
C PHE A 17 13.24 14.67 -20.94
N GLY A 18 12.70 15.76 -21.47
CA GLY A 18 11.55 15.72 -22.37
C GLY A 18 10.25 15.26 -21.68
N ASN A 19 9.36 14.68 -22.50
CA ASN A 19 8.03 14.27 -22.07
C ASN A 19 8.03 12.88 -21.39
N VAL A 20 8.54 12.83 -20.16
CA VAL A 20 8.50 11.65 -19.29
C VAL A 20 7.46 11.79 -18.18
N GLY A 21 6.95 10.65 -17.71
CA GLY A 21 5.95 10.58 -16.63
C GLY A 21 6.56 10.65 -15.21
N PRO A 22 5.71 10.62 -14.17
CA PRO A 22 6.11 10.87 -12.78
C PRO A 22 6.90 9.73 -12.12
N VAL A 23 6.88 8.52 -12.69
CA VAL A 23 7.46 7.31 -12.07
C VAL A 23 8.99 7.38 -11.94
N GLY A 24 9.67 7.99 -12.91
CA GLY A 24 11.13 8.15 -12.88
C GLY A 24 11.59 8.98 -11.67
N PRO A 25 11.11 10.23 -11.54
CA PRO A 25 11.40 11.07 -10.38
C PRO A 25 11.02 10.43 -9.04
N LEU A 26 9.92 9.66 -8.96
CA LEU A 26 9.53 8.96 -7.73
C LEU A 26 10.49 7.83 -7.34
N LYS A 27 10.99 7.06 -8.32
CA LYS A 27 12.02 6.04 -8.07
C LYS A 27 13.33 6.68 -7.65
N HIS A 28 13.67 7.82 -8.21
CA HIS A 28 14.85 8.59 -7.80
C HIS A 28 14.67 9.14 -6.39
N LEU A 29 13.51 9.70 -6.06
CA LEU A 29 13.19 10.23 -4.72
C LEU A 29 13.41 9.19 -3.61
N SER A 30 13.17 7.91 -3.90
CA SER A 30 13.44 6.83 -2.93
C SER A 30 14.93 6.66 -2.60
N LYS A 31 15.84 7.00 -3.53
CA LYS A 31 17.29 6.98 -3.32
C LYS A 31 17.76 8.20 -2.53
N GLU A 32 17.35 9.39 -2.95
CA GLU A 32 17.67 10.64 -2.24
C GLU A 32 17.13 10.64 -0.80
N ALA A 33 15.99 9.97 -0.55
CA ALA A 33 15.50 9.80 0.82
C ALA A 33 16.43 8.93 1.69
N LEU A 34 17.15 7.97 1.11
CA LEU A 34 18.15 7.18 1.82
C LEU A 34 19.45 7.96 2.04
N GLU A 35 19.84 8.78 1.06
CA GLU A 35 21.01 9.67 1.14
C GLU A 35 20.80 10.74 2.22
N ALA A 36 19.66 11.44 2.19
CA ALA A 36 19.24 12.37 3.24
C ALA A 36 19.12 11.74 4.64
N ALA A 37 18.74 10.45 4.72
CA ALA A 37 18.68 9.74 6.00
C ALA A 37 20.09 9.39 6.54
N ALA A 38 21.07 9.18 5.66
CA ALA A 38 22.46 8.93 6.03
C ALA A 38 23.19 10.24 6.41
N GLU A 39 22.86 11.34 5.74
CA GLU A 39 23.52 12.65 5.91
C GLU A 39 22.48 13.76 6.17
N PRO A 40 21.77 13.74 7.31
CA PRO A 40 20.65 14.66 7.57
C PRO A 40 21.05 16.14 7.67
N ASP A 41 22.34 16.42 7.89
CA ASP A 41 22.89 17.77 7.95
C ASP A 41 23.26 18.33 6.57
N ASP A 42 23.25 17.52 5.51
CA ASP A 42 23.46 18.00 4.15
C ASP A 42 22.16 18.52 3.53
N LEU A 43 22.09 19.85 3.36
CA LEU A 43 20.94 20.53 2.76
C LEU A 43 20.73 20.19 1.28
N SER A 44 21.75 19.70 0.58
CA SER A 44 21.65 19.32 -0.84
C SER A 44 20.68 18.15 -1.04
N GLU A 45 20.78 17.12 -0.21
CA GLU A 45 19.92 15.93 -0.22
C GLU A 45 18.44 16.28 0.02
N TRP A 46 18.18 17.22 0.93
CA TRP A 46 16.82 17.73 1.14
C TRP A 46 16.29 18.52 -0.07
N ALA A 47 17.16 19.25 -0.76
CA ALA A 47 16.80 19.98 -1.96
C ALA A 47 16.49 19.02 -3.12
N ASP A 48 17.24 17.94 -3.27
CA ASP A 48 17.00 16.91 -4.28
C ASP A 48 15.65 16.22 -4.07
N MET A 49 15.32 15.83 -2.84
CA MET A 49 13.98 15.34 -2.51
C MET A 49 12.88 16.33 -2.92
N GLN A 50 13.09 17.63 -2.66
CA GLN A 50 12.09 18.65 -2.97
C GLN A 50 11.91 18.83 -4.49
N PHE A 51 13.00 18.84 -5.26
CA PHE A 51 12.98 18.95 -6.71
C PHE A 51 12.30 17.75 -7.36
N LEU A 52 12.65 16.53 -6.93
CA LEU A 52 12.08 15.29 -7.47
C LEU A 52 10.58 15.17 -7.16
N LEU A 53 10.15 15.56 -5.95
CA LEU A 53 8.73 15.58 -5.60
C LEU A 53 7.94 16.59 -6.44
N TRP A 54 8.47 17.79 -6.66
CA TRP A 54 7.83 18.77 -7.54
C TRP A 54 7.76 18.28 -9.00
N ASP A 55 8.79 17.62 -9.49
CA ASP A 55 8.85 17.06 -10.83
C ASP A 55 7.81 15.94 -11.01
N ALA A 56 7.71 15.04 -10.03
CA ALA A 56 6.70 14.00 -10.02
C ALA A 56 5.29 14.58 -10.02
N GLN A 57 4.99 15.54 -9.13
CA GLN A 57 3.67 16.16 -9.03
C GLN A 57 3.24 16.84 -10.34
N ARG A 58 4.10 17.68 -10.93
CA ARG A 58 3.77 18.37 -12.18
C ARG A 58 3.59 17.38 -13.35
N ARG A 59 4.41 16.32 -13.43
CA ARG A 59 4.33 15.30 -14.49
C ARG A 59 3.10 14.40 -14.32
N ALA A 60 2.57 14.30 -13.11
CA ALA A 60 1.28 13.68 -12.83
C ALA A 60 0.07 14.62 -13.06
N GLY A 61 0.30 15.88 -13.43
CA GLY A 61 -0.75 16.87 -13.61
C GLY A 61 -1.37 17.38 -12.29
N ILE A 62 -0.73 17.11 -11.15
CA ILE A 62 -1.25 17.49 -9.83
C ILE A 62 -0.97 18.98 -9.60
N CYS A 63 -2.03 19.76 -9.39
CA CYS A 63 -1.90 21.17 -9.05
C CYS A 63 -1.72 21.40 -7.55
N ASP A 64 -1.25 22.60 -7.19
CA ASP A 64 -1.02 22.99 -5.80
C ASP A 64 -2.31 22.95 -4.95
N GLY A 65 -3.46 23.27 -5.55
CA GLY A 65 -4.76 23.18 -4.87
C GLY A 65 -5.16 21.75 -4.54
N GLU A 66 -5.00 20.82 -5.49
CA GLU A 66 -5.32 19.41 -5.31
C GLU A 66 -4.46 18.74 -4.24
N ILE A 67 -3.14 18.95 -4.30
CA ILE A 67 -2.24 18.36 -3.29
C ILE A 67 -2.49 18.98 -1.91
N THR A 68 -2.78 20.28 -1.83
CA THR A 68 -3.09 20.93 -0.54
C THR A 68 -4.35 20.35 0.08
N ALA A 69 -5.44 20.22 -0.69
CA ALA A 69 -6.67 19.60 -0.21
C ALA A 69 -6.45 18.13 0.21
N ALA A 70 -5.68 17.36 -0.57
CA ALA A 70 -5.34 15.99 -0.23
C ALA A 70 -4.50 15.89 1.05
N MET A 71 -3.58 16.84 1.28
CA MET A 71 -2.78 16.92 2.51
C MET A 71 -3.65 17.23 3.73
N GLU A 72 -4.62 18.14 3.62
CA GLU A 72 -5.56 18.46 4.70
C GLU A 72 -6.40 17.24 5.10
N GLU A 73 -6.99 16.56 4.13
CA GLU A 73 -7.77 15.34 4.38
C GLU A 73 -6.89 14.23 4.96
N LYS A 74 -5.68 14.05 4.42
CA LYS A 74 -4.76 13.03 4.93
C LYS A 74 -4.31 13.34 6.36
N LEU A 75 -4.13 14.61 6.71
CA LEU A 75 -3.77 15.03 8.06
C LEU A 75 -4.86 14.67 9.07
N LYS A 76 -6.14 14.93 8.75
CA LYS A 76 -7.29 14.51 9.59
C LYS A 76 -7.27 13.01 9.86
N VAL A 77 -7.07 12.20 8.81
CA VAL A 77 -6.96 10.73 8.93
C VAL A 77 -5.77 10.34 9.81
N ASN A 78 -4.61 10.99 9.65
CA ASN A 78 -3.41 10.67 10.44
C ASN A 78 -3.57 11.01 11.93
N MET A 79 -4.23 12.12 12.25
CA MET A 79 -4.52 12.53 13.63
C MET A 79 -5.52 11.63 14.34
N ALA A 80 -6.43 11.00 13.59
CA ALA A 80 -7.42 10.07 14.14
C ALA A 80 -6.89 8.64 14.32
N ARG A 81 -5.66 8.33 13.88
CA ARG A 81 -5.08 6.98 13.97
C ARG A 81 -4.43 6.71 15.31
N LEU A 82 -4.39 5.43 15.66
CA LEU A 82 -3.51 4.92 16.72
C LEU A 82 -2.10 4.71 16.17
N TRP A 83 -1.11 5.17 16.92
CA TRP A 83 0.30 5.08 16.58
C TRP A 83 1.06 4.32 17.68
N PRO A 84 2.06 3.50 17.32
CA PRO A 84 2.91 2.86 18.31
C PRO A 84 3.80 3.88 19.02
N GLU A 85 4.42 3.46 20.12
CA GLU A 85 5.40 4.26 20.84
C GLU A 85 6.54 4.75 19.92
N PRO A 86 6.98 6.00 20.10
CA PRO A 86 8.12 6.53 19.39
C PRO A 86 9.40 5.70 19.50
N LYS A 87 9.97 5.31 18.34
CA LYS A 87 11.36 4.84 18.25
C LYS A 87 12.14 5.76 17.30
N ASP A 88 13.30 6.21 17.75
CA ASP A 88 14.18 7.08 16.96
C ASP A 88 14.86 6.29 15.83
N GLY A 89 15.08 6.96 14.69
CA GLY A 89 15.69 6.37 13.49
C GLY A 89 14.84 5.33 12.73
N GLU A 90 13.61 5.04 13.18
CA GLU A 90 12.79 3.94 12.64
C GLU A 90 11.49 4.45 12.02
N PRO A 91 11.02 3.86 10.90
CA PRO A 91 9.75 4.22 10.29
C PRO A 91 8.59 3.87 11.23
N ARG A 92 7.60 4.76 11.30
CA ARG A 92 6.39 4.56 12.11
C ARG A 92 5.22 4.24 11.22
N LEU A 93 4.62 3.09 11.48
CA LEU A 93 3.40 2.65 10.80
C LEU A 93 2.26 2.72 11.80
N HIS A 94 1.14 3.31 11.37
CA HIS A 94 -0.09 3.31 12.16
C HIS A 94 -0.52 1.89 12.51
N ILE A 95 -1.05 1.73 13.71
CA ILE A 95 -1.68 0.49 14.13
C ILE A 95 -2.94 0.37 13.28
N LYS A 96 -3.00 -0.66 12.44
CA LYS A 96 -4.29 -1.07 11.88
C LYS A 96 -5.07 -1.61 13.07
N GLU A 97 -6.19 -0.98 13.43
CA GLU A 97 -7.17 -1.70 14.22
C GLU A 97 -7.37 -3.04 13.51
N ALA A 98 -7.24 -4.15 14.25
CA ALA A 98 -7.79 -5.41 13.79
C ALA A 98 -9.28 -5.12 13.64
N GLY A 99 -9.67 -4.67 12.44
CA GLY A 99 -10.99 -4.16 12.21
C GLY A 99 -11.95 -5.24 12.63
N ASN A 100 -13.01 -4.81 13.31
CA ASN A 100 -14.31 -5.44 13.24
C ASN A 100 -14.75 -5.59 11.78
N SER A 101 -14.04 -6.41 10.98
CA SER A 101 -14.73 -7.32 10.09
C SER A 101 -15.85 -7.92 10.92
N PRO A 102 -17.07 -8.11 10.37
CA PRO A 102 -18.09 -8.87 11.09
C PRO A 102 -17.37 -10.09 11.66
N VAL A 103 -17.55 -10.36 12.95
CA VAL A 103 -17.06 -11.60 13.55
C VAL A 103 -17.65 -12.69 12.67
N ILE A 104 -16.91 -13.13 11.65
CA ILE A 104 -17.20 -14.30 10.89
C ILE A 104 -16.97 -15.35 11.96
N GLN A 105 -18.06 -15.96 12.42
CA GLN A 105 -18.04 -16.94 13.48
C GLN A 105 -17.25 -18.21 13.08
N ASP A 106 -16.57 -18.20 11.94
CA ASP A 106 -15.67 -19.23 11.45
C ASP A 106 -14.28 -18.63 11.19
N ALA A 107 -13.47 -18.62 12.25
CA ALA A 107 -12.08 -18.20 12.22
C ALA A 107 -11.23 -19.03 11.24
N TRP A 108 -10.04 -18.51 10.88
CA TRP A 108 -9.02 -19.25 10.15
C TRP A 108 -8.76 -20.62 10.79
N VAL A 109 -8.90 -21.69 10.01
CA VAL A 109 -8.60 -23.07 10.39
C VAL A 109 -7.19 -23.39 9.91
N ALA A 110 -6.32 -23.82 10.83
CA ALA A 110 -4.99 -24.28 10.43
C ALA A 110 -5.10 -25.60 9.66
N CYS A 111 -4.38 -25.72 8.54
CA CYS A 111 -4.37 -26.94 7.73
C CYS A 111 -3.90 -28.17 8.53
N SER A 112 -3.06 -27.96 9.55
CA SER A 112 -2.59 -28.99 10.48
C SER A 112 -3.68 -29.50 11.43
N GLU A 113 -4.69 -28.69 11.71
CA GLU A 113 -5.82 -29.08 12.56
C GLU A 113 -6.88 -29.80 11.73
N ARG A 114 -7.22 -29.22 10.57
CA ARG A 114 -8.25 -29.74 9.69
C ARG A 114 -8.11 -29.18 8.28
N MET A 115 -8.26 -30.05 7.29
CA MET A 115 -8.40 -29.66 5.88
C MET A 115 -9.85 -29.33 5.54
N PRO A 116 -10.12 -28.43 4.58
CA PRO A 116 -11.48 -28.20 4.13
C PRO A 116 -12.04 -29.48 3.49
N GLU A 117 -13.37 -29.57 3.45
CA GLU A 117 -14.03 -30.64 2.72
C GLU A 117 -13.65 -30.59 1.24
N GLY A 118 -13.47 -31.76 0.63
CA GLY A 118 -13.05 -31.87 -0.76
C GLY A 118 -14.03 -31.17 -1.69
N MET A 119 -13.50 -30.41 -2.66
CA MET A 119 -14.28 -29.62 -3.64
C MET A 119 -15.08 -28.43 -3.09
N VAL A 120 -14.75 -27.93 -1.90
CA VAL A 120 -15.31 -26.67 -1.39
C VAL A 120 -14.33 -25.52 -1.64
N ASP A 121 -14.82 -24.46 -2.27
CA ASP A 121 -14.07 -23.21 -2.41
C ASP A 121 -13.92 -22.51 -1.05
N VAL A 122 -12.68 -22.19 -0.71
CA VAL A 122 -12.30 -21.52 0.53
C VAL A 122 -11.33 -20.37 0.25
N ILE A 123 -11.20 -19.48 1.22
CA ILE A 123 -10.12 -18.48 1.25
C ILE A 123 -8.88 -19.17 1.82
N THR A 124 -7.73 -19.02 1.16
CA THR A 124 -6.46 -19.64 1.56
C THR A 124 -5.44 -18.59 1.97
N SER A 125 -4.52 -18.94 2.88
CA SER A 125 -3.42 -18.06 3.28
C SER A 125 -2.15 -18.83 3.64
N ASN A 126 -0.99 -18.22 3.34
CA ASN A 126 0.33 -18.67 3.82
C ASN A 126 0.77 -17.95 5.11
N GLY A 127 -0.05 -17.03 5.65
CA GLY A 127 0.28 -16.15 6.79
C GLY A 127 0.72 -14.73 6.41
N VAL A 128 0.90 -14.47 5.11
CA VAL A 128 1.27 -13.15 4.55
C VAL A 128 0.30 -12.76 3.44
N ASP A 129 0.11 -13.66 2.48
CA ASP A 129 -0.76 -13.50 1.33
C ASP A 129 -2.08 -14.25 1.52
N THR A 130 -3.12 -13.80 0.80
CA THR A 130 -4.45 -14.44 0.76
C THR A 130 -4.92 -14.65 -0.67
N GLY A 131 -5.59 -15.76 -0.91
CA GLY A 131 -6.15 -16.12 -2.21
C GLY A 131 -7.39 -16.99 -2.07
N LYS A 132 -7.77 -17.68 -3.15
CA LYS A 132 -8.94 -18.57 -3.20
C LYS A 132 -8.54 -19.92 -3.79
N GLY A 133 -9.00 -21.01 -3.18
CA GLY A 133 -8.74 -22.35 -3.69
C GLY A 133 -9.61 -23.41 -3.04
N TRP A 134 -9.37 -24.66 -3.40
CA TRP A 134 -10.03 -25.83 -2.82
C TRP A 134 -9.01 -26.97 -2.65
N TRP A 135 -9.31 -27.92 -1.75
CA TRP A 135 -8.47 -29.08 -1.50
C TRP A 135 -9.02 -30.30 -2.24
N ASP A 136 -8.19 -31.00 -3.01
CA ASP A 136 -8.61 -32.19 -3.77
C ASP A 136 -8.39 -33.53 -3.05
N GLY A 137 -7.78 -33.50 -1.86
CA GLY A 137 -7.37 -34.68 -1.10
C GLY A 137 -5.86 -34.77 -0.93
N ASP A 138 -5.10 -34.27 -1.91
CA ASP A 138 -3.64 -34.37 -1.96
C ASP A 138 -2.96 -33.01 -2.14
N ASN A 139 -3.60 -32.08 -2.86
CA ASN A 139 -3.04 -30.77 -3.21
C ASN A 139 -4.09 -29.66 -3.18
N TRP A 140 -3.61 -28.44 -2.95
CA TRP A 140 -4.39 -27.23 -3.16
C TRP A 140 -4.55 -26.98 -4.66
N LYS A 141 -5.76 -26.55 -5.05
CA LYS A 141 -6.13 -26.22 -6.42
C LYS A 141 -6.78 -24.84 -6.47
N GLU A 142 -6.56 -24.17 -7.60
CA GLU A 142 -7.15 -22.90 -7.93
C GLU A 142 -7.88 -22.96 -9.28
N TRP A 143 -8.92 -22.16 -9.44
CA TRP A 143 -9.61 -22.01 -10.72
C TRP A 143 -8.86 -21.06 -11.67
N HIS A 144 -8.20 -20.05 -11.11
CA HIS A 144 -7.40 -19.08 -11.85
C HIS A 144 -6.05 -18.85 -11.16
N LYS A 145 -4.99 -18.68 -11.97
CA LYS A 145 -3.63 -18.40 -11.47
C LYS A 145 -3.53 -17.15 -10.57
N TYR A 146 -4.49 -16.23 -10.66
CA TYR A 146 -4.52 -15.01 -9.86
C TYR A 146 -5.04 -15.26 -8.43
N ASP A 147 -5.69 -16.40 -8.20
CA ASP A 147 -6.20 -16.82 -6.90
C ASP A 147 -5.13 -17.58 -6.09
N ALA A 148 -4.01 -17.94 -6.74
CA ALA A 148 -2.96 -18.75 -6.15
C ALA A 148 -2.20 -17.97 -5.06
N VAL A 149 -2.00 -18.61 -3.93
CA VAL A 149 -1.15 -18.13 -2.84
C VAL A 149 0.24 -18.73 -3.01
N PRO A 150 1.32 -17.92 -3.05
CA PRO A 150 2.67 -18.45 -3.17
C PRO A 150 3.09 -19.22 -1.92
N GLY A 151 3.86 -20.30 -2.11
CA GLY A 151 4.40 -21.09 -1.01
C GLY A 151 3.38 -22.01 -0.34
N LYS A 152 3.68 -22.45 0.88
CA LYS A 152 2.84 -23.40 1.61
C LYS A 152 1.65 -22.70 2.22
N ILE A 153 0.44 -23.12 1.83
CA ILE A 153 -0.80 -22.71 2.50
C ILE A 153 -0.81 -23.29 3.92
N THR A 154 -1.04 -22.42 4.90
CA THR A 154 -1.02 -22.74 6.33
C THR A 154 -2.41 -22.67 6.95
N HIS A 155 -3.29 -21.80 6.46
CA HIS A 155 -4.63 -21.61 6.99
C HIS A 155 -5.67 -21.45 5.87
N TRP A 156 -6.91 -21.79 6.18
CA TRP A 156 -8.07 -21.55 5.31
C TRP A 156 -9.29 -21.08 6.10
N MET A 157 -10.27 -20.49 5.41
CA MET A 157 -11.59 -20.19 6.00
C MET A 157 -12.71 -20.30 4.95
N PRO A 158 -13.96 -20.61 5.33
CA PRO A 158 -15.06 -20.66 4.39
C PRO A 158 -15.30 -19.29 3.73
N LEU A 159 -15.88 -19.30 2.53
CA LEU A 159 -16.32 -18.06 1.88
C LEU A 159 -17.40 -17.38 2.73
N PRO A 160 -17.40 -16.05 2.83
CA PRO A 160 -18.43 -15.33 3.57
C PRO A 160 -19.81 -15.59 2.94
N ALA A 161 -20.85 -15.64 3.79
CA ALA A 161 -22.22 -15.70 3.31
C ALA A 161 -22.51 -14.53 2.38
N ALA A 162 -23.30 -14.77 1.33
CA ALA A 162 -23.71 -13.72 0.41
C ALA A 162 -24.38 -12.57 1.18
N PRO A 163 -24.10 -11.30 0.83
CA PRO A 163 -24.71 -10.17 1.52
C PRO A 163 -26.24 -10.22 1.39
N GLN A 164 -26.94 -10.13 2.53
CA GLN A 164 -28.40 -10.05 2.54
C GLN A 164 -28.80 -8.68 1.97
N GLN A 165 -29.59 -8.68 0.90
CA GLN A 165 -30.18 -7.44 0.39
C GLN A 165 -31.23 -6.94 1.39
N GLU A 166 -31.03 -5.74 1.93
CA GLU A 166 -32.06 -5.05 2.69
C GLU A 166 -33.26 -4.82 1.77
N VAL A 167 -34.37 -5.52 2.03
CA VAL A 167 -35.66 -5.19 1.43
C VAL A 167 -36.09 -3.86 2.06
N LYS A 168 -35.81 -2.75 1.35
CA LYS A 168 -36.36 -1.44 1.72
C LYS A 168 -37.89 -1.52 1.63
N SER A 169 -38.56 -1.52 2.79
CA SER A 169 -39.98 -1.15 2.91
C SER A 169 -40.14 0.36 2.89
#